data_AF-A0A0Q9EGP8-F1
#
_entry.id   AF-A0A0Q9EGP8-F1
#
_cell.length_a   1.000
_cell.length_b   1.000
_cell.length_c   1.000
_cell.angle_alpha   90.00
_cell.angle_beta   90.00
_cell.angle_gamma   90.00
#
_symmetry.space_group_name_H-M   'P 1'
#
loop_
_entity.id
_entity.type
_entity.pdbx_description
1 polymer ?
#
loop_
_entity_poly.entity_id
_entity_poly.type
_entity_poly.pdbx_seq_one_letter_code
_entity_poly.pdbx_strand_id
1 'polypeptide(L)'
;MRNHGGFTKIAKWAARFTGRPLCFGLAAGLILIWLVSGPLFGFSDTWQLVINTSTTIITFLMVFLIQNTQNRDTEAMQIKLDELIRATREAHNALLDLEELDEAALDRYRSRYQELAKSARAGGESDEIEERRAGSAPAP
;
A
#
# COMPACT_ATOMS: atom_id res chain seq x y z
N MET A 1 -25.72 17.74 1.03
CA MET A 1 -24.36 17.17 0.96
C MET A 1 -23.47 18.18 0.22
N ARG A 2 -22.60 18.90 0.93
CA ARG A 2 -21.85 20.06 0.41
C ARG A 2 -20.52 19.62 -0.23
N ASN A 3 -20.21 20.26 -1.36
CA ASN A 3 -19.13 19.96 -2.30
C ASN A 3 -17.71 19.92 -1.67
N HIS A 4 -17.21 18.75 -1.26
CA HIS A 4 -15.82 18.56 -0.80
C HIS A 4 -14.79 18.44 -1.95
N GLY A 5 -15.23 18.45 -3.21
CA GLY A 5 -14.36 18.27 -4.37
C GLY A 5 -13.41 19.44 -4.66
N GLY A 6 -13.82 20.67 -4.33
CA GLY A 6 -13.04 21.88 -4.62
C GLY A 6 -11.80 22.03 -3.73
N PHE A 7 -12.00 22.00 -2.41
CA PHE A 7 -10.91 22.07 -1.43
C PHE A 7 -9.90 20.94 -1.64
N THR A 8 -10.37 19.71 -1.85
CA THR A 8 -9.50 18.55 -2.04
C THR A 8 -8.64 18.67 -3.30
N LYS A 9 -9.16 19.27 -4.39
CA LYS A 9 -8.39 19.52 -5.61
C LYS A 9 -7.34 20.60 -5.40
N ILE A 10 -7.70 21.71 -4.73
CA ILE A 10 -6.77 22.80 -4.43
C ILE A 10 -5.67 22.33 -3.47
N ALA A 11 -6.02 21.57 -2.43
CA ALA A 11 -5.06 21.01 -1.48
C ALA A 11 -4.09 20.02 -2.15
N LYS A 12 -4.59 19.12 -3.02
CA LYS A 12 -3.74 18.21 -3.80
C LYS A 12 -2.83 18.94 -4.79
N TRP A 13 -3.33 20.00 -5.43
CA TRP A 13 -2.54 20.82 -6.35
C TRP A 13 -1.47 21.61 -5.60
N ALA A 14 -1.83 22.25 -4.48
CA ALA A 14 -0.90 22.96 -3.60
C ALA A 14 0.20 22.02 -3.11
N ALA A 15 -0.14 20.85 -2.55
CA ALA A 15 0.83 19.87 -2.05
C ALA A 15 1.78 19.34 -3.15
N ARG A 16 1.27 19.10 -4.37
CA ARG A 16 2.11 18.71 -5.53
C ARG A 16 3.02 19.84 -6.00
N PHE A 17 2.58 21.09 -5.84
CA PHE A 17 3.35 22.27 -6.21
C PHE A 17 4.47 22.51 -5.18
N THR A 18 4.19 22.54 -3.87
CA THR A 18 5.22 22.75 -2.84
C THR A 18 6.30 21.67 -2.79
N GLY A 19 6.02 20.45 -3.27
CA GLY A 19 7.00 19.36 -3.29
C GLY A 19 7.98 19.34 -4.47
N ARG A 20 7.86 20.25 -5.46
CA ARG A 20 8.73 20.25 -6.66
C ARG A 20 9.94 21.19 -6.48
N PRO A 21 11.17 20.78 -6.86
CA PRO A 21 12.36 21.62 -6.76
C PRO A 21 12.27 22.92 -7.58
N LEU A 22 11.48 22.93 -8.67
CA LEU A 22 11.17 24.14 -9.43
C LEU A 22 10.42 25.22 -8.62
N CYS A 23 9.62 24.83 -7.62
CA CYS A 23 8.90 25.77 -6.78
C CYS A 23 9.81 26.48 -5.79
N PHE A 24 10.87 25.80 -5.33
CA PHE A 24 11.92 26.45 -4.55
C PHE A 24 12.63 27.54 -5.37
N GLY A 25 12.97 27.23 -6.63
CA GLY A 25 13.56 28.22 -7.55
C GLY A 25 12.66 29.43 -7.81
N LEU A 26 11.35 29.20 -8.03
CA LEU A 26 10.37 30.28 -8.20
C LEU A 26 10.19 31.12 -6.92
N ALA A 27 10.13 30.49 -5.75
CA ALA A 27 10.04 31.18 -4.48
C ALA A 27 11.29 32.04 -4.20
N ALA A 28 12.48 31.48 -4.45
CA ALA A 28 13.74 32.21 -4.33
C ALA A 28 13.79 33.40 -5.31
N GLY A 29 13.35 33.21 -6.56
CA GLY A 29 13.24 34.29 -7.55
C GLY A 29 12.29 35.40 -7.12
N LEU A 30 11.12 35.05 -6.57
CA LEU A 30 10.17 36.01 -6.00
C LEU A 30 10.77 36.82 -4.85
N ILE A 31 11.51 36.16 -3.94
CA ILE A 31 12.22 36.83 -2.84
C ILE A 31 13.27 37.80 -3.38
N LEU A 32 14.03 37.41 -4.41
CA LEU A 32 15.03 38.27 -5.04
C LEU A 32 14.40 39.50 -5.72
N ILE A 33 13.31 39.31 -6.47
CA ILE A 33 12.56 40.41 -7.09
C ILE A 33 12.06 41.39 -6.03
N TRP A 34 11.48 40.86 -4.95
CA TRP A 34 11.04 41.69 -3.84
C TRP A 34 12.20 42.44 -3.19
N LEU A 35 13.34 41.80 -2.93
CA LEU A 35 14.52 42.42 -2.34
C LEU A 35 15.05 43.58 -3.21
N VAL A 36 15.14 43.37 -4.52
CA VAL A 36 15.60 44.39 -5.48
C VAL A 36 14.61 45.56 -5.61
N SER A 37 13.31 45.31 -5.39
CA SER A 37 12.31 46.38 -5.34
C SER A 37 12.46 47.29 -4.11
N GLY A 38 13.05 46.80 -3.00
CA GLY A 38 13.22 47.55 -1.75
C GLY A 38 13.94 48.90 -1.91
N PRO A 39 15.13 48.94 -2.53
CA PRO A 39 15.85 50.18 -2.83
C PRO A 39 15.06 51.18 -3.70
N LEU A 40 14.23 50.70 -4.64
CA LEU A 40 13.41 51.56 -5.50
C LEU A 40 12.30 52.28 -4.71
N PHE A 41 11.80 51.65 -3.64
CA PHE A 41 10.77 52.19 -2.76
C PHE A 41 11.32 52.76 -1.44
N GLY A 42 12.64 52.88 -1.30
CA GLY A 42 13.28 53.40 -0.09
C GLY A 42 12.97 52.58 1.18
N PHE A 43 12.70 51.29 1.04
CA PHE A 43 12.30 50.41 2.16
C PHE A 43 11.09 50.94 2.95
N SER A 44 10.11 51.55 2.27
CA SER A 44 8.93 52.15 2.87
C SER A 44 8.10 51.21 3.74
N ASP A 45 7.30 51.77 4.65
CA ASP A 45 6.39 51.00 5.50
C ASP A 45 5.40 50.15 4.69
N THR A 46 4.93 50.66 3.55
CA THR A 46 4.05 49.90 2.64
C THR A 46 4.77 48.70 2.05
N TRP A 47 6.05 48.84 1.66
CA TRP A 47 6.86 47.75 1.12
C TRP A 47 7.07 46.64 2.15
N GLN A 48 7.32 47.00 3.42
CA GLN A 48 7.45 46.03 4.52
C GLN A 48 6.11 45.37 4.87
N LEU A 49 5.03 46.16 4.93
CA LEU A 49 3.68 45.70 5.25
C LEU A 49 3.19 44.62 4.28
N VAL A 50 3.42 44.82 2.98
CA VAL A 50 3.02 43.87 1.93
C VAL A 50 3.64 42.50 2.18
N ILE A 51 4.93 42.42 2.52
CA ILE A 51 5.56 41.12 2.74
C ILE A 51 5.20 40.49 4.06
N ASN A 52 5.13 41.29 5.13
CA ASN A 52 4.75 40.78 6.44
C ASN A 52 3.33 40.17 6.39
N THR A 53 2.40 40.88 5.75
CA THR A 53 1.01 40.44 5.58
C THR A 53 0.93 39.21 4.68
N SER A 54 1.63 39.21 3.55
CA SER A 54 1.63 38.08 2.61
C SER A 54 2.19 36.81 3.24
N THR A 55 3.31 36.92 3.95
CA THR A 55 3.95 35.79 4.64
C THR A 55 3.04 35.23 5.73
N THR A 56 2.34 36.10 6.46
CA THR A 56 1.39 35.69 7.50
C THR A 56 0.24 34.86 6.91
N ILE A 57 -0.37 35.33 5.81
CA ILE A 57 -1.44 34.61 5.12
C ILE A 57 -0.95 33.26 4.61
N ILE A 58 0.20 33.23 3.93
CA ILE A 58 0.79 31.98 3.40
C ILE A 58 1.08 31.01 4.54
N THR A 59 1.68 31.48 5.64
CA THR A 59 2.00 30.66 6.81
C THR A 59 0.73 30.07 7.42
N PHE A 60 -0.33 30.88 7.59
CA PHE A 60 -1.60 30.42 8.10
C PHE A 60 -2.20 29.32 7.21
N LEU A 61 -2.22 29.53 5.89
CA LEU A 61 -2.67 28.51 4.94
C LEU A 61 -1.80 27.25 4.97
N MET A 62 -0.49 27.40 5.12
CA MET A 62 0.46 26.29 5.20
C MET A 62 0.20 25.44 6.43
N VAL A 63 -0.08 26.04 7.59
CA VAL A 63 -0.46 25.30 8.80
C VAL A 63 -1.69 24.42 8.53
N PHE A 64 -2.74 24.95 7.91
CA PHE A 64 -3.91 24.14 7.53
C PHE A 64 -3.58 23.02 6.55
N LEU A 65 -2.75 23.28 5.53
CA LEU A 65 -2.34 22.28 4.55
C LEU A 65 -1.49 21.16 5.19
N ILE A 66 -0.56 21.53 6.07
CA ILE A 66 0.25 20.60 6.84
C ILE A 66 -0.65 19.74 7.72
N GLN A 67 -1.54 20.35 8.51
CA GLN A 67 -2.47 19.61 9.37
C GLN A 67 -3.36 18.66 8.58
N ASN A 68 -3.90 19.09 7.43
CA ASN A 68 -4.73 18.23 6.58
C ASN A 68 -3.94 17.03 6.00
N THR A 69 -2.68 17.26 5.61
CA THR A 69 -1.82 16.19 5.09
C THR A 69 -1.40 15.23 6.20
N GLN A 70 -0.99 15.77 7.35
CA GLN A 70 -0.59 15.00 8.54
C GLN A 70 -1.75 14.16 9.09
N ASN A 71 -2.97 14.70 9.13
CA ASN A 71 -4.15 13.97 9.62
C ASN A 71 -4.41 12.71 8.76
N ARG A 72 -4.33 12.86 7.43
CA ARG A 72 -4.52 11.74 6.50
C ARG A 72 -3.37 10.73 6.55
N ASP A 73 -2.13 11.18 6.67
CA ASP A 73 -0.97 10.29 6.76
C ASP A 73 -0.98 9.50 8.07
N THR A 74 -1.47 10.11 9.16
CA THR A 74 -1.68 9.42 10.46
C THR A 74 -2.71 8.30 10.35
N GLU A 75 -3.86 8.56 9.72
CA GLU A 75 -4.90 7.55 9.48
C GLU A 75 -4.36 6.38 8.62
N ALA A 76 -3.61 6.68 7.56
CA ALA A 76 -3.00 5.66 6.72
C ALA A 76 -1.94 4.83 7.46
N MET A 77 -1.18 5.43 8.39
CA MET A 77 -0.25 4.68 9.24
C MET A 77 -0.98 3.73 10.18
N GLN A 78 -2.08 4.16 10.80
CA GLN A 78 -2.89 3.30 11.68
C GLN A 78 -3.39 2.05 10.93
N ILE A 79 -3.98 2.23 9.74
CA ILE A 79 -4.46 1.10 8.92
C ILE A 79 -3.33 0.11 8.58
N LYS A 80 -2.14 0.62 8.21
CA LYS A 80 -0.99 -0.23 7.91
C LYS A 80 -0.50 -1.01 9.13
N LEU A 81 -0.50 -0.38 10.31
CA LEU A 81 -0.15 -1.04 11.56
C LEU A 81 -1.17 -2.11 11.93
N ASP A 82 -2.47 -1.83 11.78
CA ASP A 82 -3.53 -2.79 12.01
C ASP A 82 -3.40 -4.01 11.09
N GLU A 83 -3.07 -3.78 9.82
CA GLU A 83 -2.81 -4.86 8.87
C GLU A 83 -1.58 -5.71 9.26
N LEU A 84 -0.50 -5.06 9.72
CA LEU A 84 0.70 -5.77 10.18
C LEU A 84 0.41 -6.62 11.43
N ILE A 85 -0.37 -6.08 12.38
CA ILE A 85 -0.80 -6.81 13.58
C ILE A 85 -1.68 -8.00 13.19
N ARG A 86 -2.62 -7.80 12.25
CA ARG A 86 -3.48 -8.88 11.76
C ARG A 86 -2.68 -9.98 11.06
N ALA A 87 -1.80 -9.62 10.13
CA ALA A 87 -0.95 -10.58 9.43
C ALA A 87 -0.05 -11.36 10.41
N THR A 88 0.46 -10.69 11.44
CA THR A 88 1.27 -11.35 12.50
C THR A 88 0.41 -12.31 13.34
N ARG A 89 -0.82 -11.91 13.69
CA ARG A 89 -1.76 -12.79 14.39
C ARG A 89 -2.18 -13.97 13.55
N GLU A 90 -2.50 -13.79 12.27
CA GLU A 90 -2.83 -14.89 11.36
C GLU A 90 -1.65 -15.83 11.16
N ALA A 91 -0.43 -15.31 11.02
CA ALA A 91 0.78 -16.13 10.96
C ALA A 91 1.00 -16.93 12.25
N HIS A 92 0.77 -16.32 13.41
CA HIS A 92 0.84 -17.00 14.69
C HIS A 92 -0.27 -18.05 14.85
N ASN A 93 -1.50 -17.72 14.44
CA ASN A 93 -2.64 -18.62 14.52
C ASN A 93 -2.50 -19.79 13.54
N ALA A 94 -1.95 -19.57 12.35
CA ALA A 94 -1.63 -20.62 11.39
C ALA A 94 -0.46 -21.50 11.86
N LEU A 95 0.53 -20.95 12.57
CA LEU A 95 1.60 -21.73 13.19
C LEU A 95 1.08 -22.56 14.38
N LEU A 96 0.22 -21.97 15.22
CA LEU A 96 -0.54 -22.69 16.25
C LEU A 96 -1.37 -23.79 15.60
N ASP A 97 -2.15 -23.52 14.56
CA ASP A 97 -2.95 -24.51 13.84
C ASP A 97 -2.07 -25.56 13.12
N LEU A 98 -0.79 -25.27 12.82
CA LEU A 98 0.19 -26.26 12.35
C LEU A 98 0.77 -27.12 13.48
N GLU A 99 0.89 -26.59 14.69
CA GLU A 99 1.28 -27.34 15.91
C GLU A 99 0.09 -28.12 16.52
N GLU A 100 -1.12 -27.58 16.38
CA GLU A 100 -2.43 -28.11 16.80
C GLU A 100 -3.18 -28.78 15.65
N LEU A 101 -2.54 -28.99 14.48
CA LEU A 101 -2.95 -30.00 13.52
C LEU A 101 -2.86 -31.32 14.27
N ASP A 102 -3.99 -31.65 14.91
CA ASP A 102 -4.19 -32.81 15.75
C ASP A 102 -3.63 -34.03 15.01
N GLU A 103 -3.00 -34.94 15.74
CA GLU A 103 -2.40 -36.15 15.18
C GLU A 103 -3.44 -36.89 14.27
N ALA A 104 -4.72 -36.74 14.61
CA ALA A 104 -5.87 -37.18 13.82
C ALA A 104 -6.02 -36.52 12.43
N ALA A 105 -5.66 -35.25 12.23
CA ALA A 105 -5.67 -34.59 10.92
C ALA A 105 -4.49 -35.06 10.05
N LEU A 106 -3.31 -35.23 10.65
CA LEU A 106 -2.13 -35.78 9.98
C LEU A 106 -2.39 -37.22 9.50
N ASP A 107 -3.01 -38.04 10.35
CA ASP A 107 -3.40 -39.41 10.01
C ASP A 107 -4.49 -39.48 8.93
N ARG A 108 -5.40 -38.50 8.90
CA ARG A 108 -6.42 -38.38 7.84
C ARG A 108 -5.77 -38.10 6.48
N TYR A 109 -4.79 -37.20 6.43
CA TYR A 109 -4.02 -36.93 5.22
C TYR A 109 -3.22 -38.17 4.80
N ARG A 110 -2.55 -38.83 5.75
CA ARG A 110 -1.77 -40.05 5.50
C ARG A 110 -2.64 -41.18 4.93
N SER A 111 -3.83 -41.38 5.52
CA SER A 111 -4.80 -42.39 5.08
C SER A 111 -5.30 -42.11 3.66
N ARG A 112 -5.61 -40.85 3.35
CA ARG A 112 -6.04 -40.44 2.00
C ARG A 112 -4.95 -40.67 0.95
N TYR A 113 -3.70 -40.36 1.27
CA TYR A 113 -2.57 -40.64 0.36
C TYR A 113 -2.30 -42.15 0.20
N GLN A 114 -2.49 -42.94 1.26
CA GLN A 114 -2.39 -44.41 1.18
C GLN A 114 -3.50 -45.01 0.31
N GLU A 115 -4.73 -44.51 0.38
CA GLU A 115 -5.82 -44.95 -0.50
C GLU A 115 -5.57 -44.57 -1.96
N LEU A 116 -5.08 -43.36 -2.22
CA LEU A 116 -4.65 -42.93 -3.55
C LEU A 116 -3.51 -43.80 -4.10
N ALA A 117 -2.53 -44.17 -3.26
CA ALA A 117 -1.46 -45.07 -3.67
C ALA A 117 -1.95 -46.50 -3.92
N LYS A 118 -2.90 -47.01 -3.13
CA LYS A 118 -3.52 -48.32 -3.33
C LYS A 118 -4.34 -48.37 -4.62
N SER A 119 -5.16 -47.34 -4.87
CA SER A 119 -5.94 -47.24 -6.11
C SER A 119 -5.07 -47.08 -7.36
N ALA A 120 -3.96 -46.34 -7.27
CA ALA A 120 -2.98 -46.26 -8.36
C ALA A 120 -2.28 -47.60 -8.63
N ARG A 121 -1.95 -48.39 -7.59
CA ARG A 121 -1.38 -49.73 -7.75
C ARG A 121 -2.38 -50.75 -8.29
N ALA A 122 -3.63 -50.71 -7.80
CA ALA A 122 -4.70 -51.58 -8.28
C ALA A 122 -5.12 -51.28 -9.73
N GLY A 123 -5.08 -50.01 -10.13
CA GLY A 123 -5.25 -49.61 -11.54
C GLY A 123 -4.13 -50.14 -12.42
N GLY A 124 -2.88 -50.08 -11.96
CA GLY A 124 -1.72 -50.66 -12.66
C GLY A 124 -1.78 -52.19 -12.80
N GLU A 125 -2.18 -52.92 -11.76
CA GLU A 125 -2.36 -54.38 -11.82
C GLU A 125 -3.51 -54.79 -12.77
N SER A 126 -4.57 -53.98 -12.85
CA SER A 126 -5.72 -54.28 -13.72
C SER A 126 -5.38 -54.10 -15.20
N ASP A 127 -4.61 -53.06 -15.54
CA ASP A 127 -4.11 -52.83 -16.91
C ASP A 127 -3.08 -53.90 -17.33
N GLU A 128 -2.21 -54.33 -16.41
CA GLU A 128 -1.19 -55.35 -16.68
C GLU A 128 -1.80 -56.76 -16.87
N ILE A 129 -2.90 -57.09 -16.17
CA ILE A 129 -3.64 -58.36 -16.34
C ILE A 129 -4.42 -58.39 -17.66
N GLU A 130 -5.01 -57.26 -18.08
CA GLU A 130 -5.74 -57.14 -19.35
C GLU A 130 -4.78 -57.24 -20.56
N GLU A 131 -3.61 -56.60 -20.50
CA GLU A 131 -2.55 -56.72 -21.53
C GLU A 131 -2.04 -58.17 -21.66
N ARG A 132 -1.86 -58.88 -20.53
CA ARG A 132 -1.44 -60.29 -20.52
C ARG A 132 -2.50 -61.24 -21.09
N ARG A 133 -3.78 -60.92 -20.92
CA ARG A 133 -4.91 -61.64 -21.54
C ARG A 133 -5.00 -61.38 -23.04
N ALA A 134 -4.84 -60.13 -23.47
CA ALA A 134 -4.89 -59.72 -24.87
C ALA A 134 -3.72 -60.29 -25.69
N GLY A 135 -2.52 -60.40 -25.09
CA GLY A 135 -1.33 -60.98 -25.74
C GLY A 135 -1.31 -62.51 -25.83
N SER A 136 -2.25 -63.23 -25.18
CA SER A 136 -2.28 -64.70 -25.14
C SER A 136 -3.32 -65.33 -26.09
N ALA A 137 -4.07 -64.53 -26.87
CA ALA A 137 -5.02 -65.06 -27.84
C ALA A 137 -4.29 -65.65 -29.06
N PRO A 138 -4.52 -66.92 -29.43
CA PRO A 138 -3.88 -67.51 -30.60
C PRO A 138 -4.36 -66.81 -31.88
N ALA A 139 -3.41 -66.36 -32.70
CA ALA A 139 -3.69 -65.83 -34.05
C ALA A 139 -4.38 -66.91 -34.90
N PRO A 140 -5.33 -66.52 -35.79
CA PRO A 140 -6.15 -67.44 -36.57
C PRO A 140 -5.35 -68.32 -37.55
#